data_AF-A0A925UEZ0-F1
#
_entry.id   AF-A0A925UEZ0-F1
#
_cell.length_a   1.000
_cell.length_b   1.000
_cell.length_c   1.000
_cell.angle_alpha   90.00
_cell.angle_beta   90.00
_cell.angle_gamma   90.00
#
_symmetry.space_group_name_H-M   'P 1'
#
loop_
_entity.id
_entity.type
_entity.pdbx_description
1 polymer ?
#
loop_
_entity_poly.entity_id
_entity_poly.type
_entity_poly.pdbx_seq_one_letter_code
_entity_poly.pdbx_strand_id
1 'polypeptide(L)'
;MKRRAEGFTLVEVLVAMMVMAIMAVMAWQGVDGIVRTRDASQARLEQTLRLSTVVAQWDQDLASIQDSNAVPQSIVCDGASVRLVRRTPEGLQIVAWSFRPDDSGGSWVRWAGPPVTTTGELQDSWLRSLQLQGTEPGSLKTLTGMTGWQVYFYQTNSWANCQSTGNQAAPIVPGGAGGPNTPIRQPAPKGVRVVLSFAPGAGFNGDLTRDTLLGP
;
A
#
# COMPACT_ATOMS: atom_id res chain seq x y z
N MET A 1 32.37 -43.10 65.37
CA MET A 1 33.11 -41.97 64.74
C MET A 1 32.13 -40.81 64.54
N LYS A 2 32.21 -39.75 65.36
CA LYS A 2 31.35 -38.56 65.22
C LYS A 2 31.94 -37.66 64.14
N ARG A 3 31.22 -37.46 63.04
CA ARG A 3 31.59 -36.43 62.04
C ARG A 3 31.36 -35.06 62.68
N ARG A 4 32.39 -34.21 62.71
CA ARG A 4 32.24 -32.78 63.03
C ARG A 4 31.39 -32.17 61.92
N ALA A 5 30.26 -31.58 62.29
CA ALA A 5 29.54 -30.70 61.39
C ALA A 5 30.34 -29.41 61.27
N GLU A 6 30.86 -29.12 60.08
CA GLU A 6 31.48 -27.83 59.79
C GLU A 6 30.34 -26.81 59.65
N GLY A 7 30.33 -25.81 60.55
CA GLY A 7 29.37 -24.73 60.51
C GLY A 7 29.73 -23.75 59.40
N PHE A 8 28.76 -23.45 58.54
CA PHE A 8 28.91 -22.53 57.42
C PHE A 8 29.17 -21.10 57.91
N THR A 9 30.20 -20.42 57.39
CA THR A 9 30.54 -19.07 57.85
C THR A 9 29.60 -18.02 57.23
N LEU A 10 29.34 -16.92 57.93
CA LEU A 10 28.51 -15.81 57.42
C LEU A 10 29.04 -15.28 56.07
N VAL A 11 30.37 -15.25 55.91
CA VAL A 11 31.03 -14.80 54.68
C VAL A 11 30.70 -15.74 53.50
N GLU A 12 30.65 -17.04 53.74
CA GLU A 12 30.36 -18.04 52.70
C GLU A 12 28.90 -17.95 52.20
N VAL A 13 27.95 -17.66 53.10
CA VAL A 13 26.54 -17.38 52.71
C VAL A 13 26.48 -16.11 51.88
N LEU A 14 27.20 -15.07 52.29
CA LEU A 14 27.18 -13.78 51.60
C LEU A 14 27.76 -13.90 50.18
N VAL A 15 28.86 -14.64 50.01
CA VAL A 15 29.44 -14.92 48.70
C VAL A 15 28.50 -15.76 47.86
N ALA A 16 27.90 -16.82 48.42
CA ALA A 16 26.93 -17.65 47.70
C ALA A 16 25.71 -16.84 47.24
N MET A 17 25.18 -15.96 48.10
CA MET A 17 24.07 -15.06 47.76
C MET A 17 24.46 -14.05 46.68
N MET A 18 25.67 -13.49 46.75
CA MET A 18 26.16 -12.55 45.72
C MET A 18 26.27 -13.22 44.36
N VAL A 19 26.85 -14.42 44.30
CA VAL A 19 26.98 -15.19 43.06
C VAL A 19 25.61 -15.57 42.50
N MET A 20 24.68 -16.04 43.35
CA MET A 20 23.30 -16.32 42.94
C MET A 20 22.58 -15.07 42.43
N ALA A 21 22.77 -13.91 43.08
CA ALA A 21 22.19 -12.65 42.64
C ALA A 21 22.68 -12.24 41.24
N ILE A 22 23.98 -12.36 40.96
CA ILE A 22 24.55 -12.07 39.64
C ILE A 22 23.99 -13.03 38.59
N MET A 23 23.94 -14.34 38.89
CA MET A 23 23.38 -15.33 37.97
C MET A 23 21.90 -15.06 37.67
N ALA A 24 21.12 -14.67 38.67
CA ALA A 24 19.70 -14.33 38.49
C ALA A 24 19.52 -13.11 37.57
N VAL A 25 20.33 -12.05 37.73
CA VAL A 25 20.28 -10.86 36.87
C VAL A 25 20.67 -11.19 35.43
N MET A 26 21.75 -11.95 35.23
CA MET A 26 22.18 -12.34 33.88
C MET A 26 21.13 -13.24 33.19
N ALA A 27 20.49 -14.15 33.93
CA ALA A 27 19.41 -14.98 33.40
C ALA A 27 18.21 -14.13 32.95
N TRP A 28 17.80 -13.13 33.74
CA TRP A 28 16.71 -12.21 33.37
C TRP A 28 17.05 -11.37 32.12
N GLN A 29 18.26 -10.82 32.05
CA GLN A 29 18.73 -10.08 30.88
C GLN A 29 18.80 -10.96 29.61
N GLY A 30 19.17 -12.23 29.75
CA GLY A 30 19.18 -13.19 28.65
C GLY A 30 17.76 -13.48 28.12
N VAL A 31 16.80 -13.65 29.02
CA VAL A 31 15.38 -13.85 28.66
C VAL A 31 14.80 -12.60 27.99
N ASP A 32 15.03 -11.42 28.56
CA ASP A 32 14.58 -10.13 27.99
C ASP A 32 15.17 -9.89 26.59
N GLY A 33 16.43 -10.25 26.38
CA GLY A 33 17.08 -10.19 25.08
C GLY A 33 16.36 -11.04 24.03
N ILE A 34 16.01 -12.29 24.37
CA ILE A 34 15.29 -13.21 23.48
C ILE A 34 13.88 -12.68 23.16
N VAL A 35 13.15 -12.18 24.16
CA VAL A 35 11.80 -11.63 23.98
C VAL A 35 11.85 -10.43 23.02
N ARG A 36 12.74 -9.48 23.26
CA ARG A 36 12.89 -8.30 22.38
C ARG A 36 13.23 -8.66 20.94
N THR A 37 14.11 -9.63 20.73
CA THR A 37 14.45 -10.09 19.37
C THR A 37 13.28 -10.77 18.69
N ARG A 38 12.47 -11.54 19.43
CA ARG A 38 11.24 -12.16 18.91
C ARG A 38 10.23 -11.09 18.51
N ASP A 39 9.98 -10.12 19.38
CA ASP A 39 9.02 -9.04 19.12
C ASP A 39 9.43 -8.23 17.89
N ALA A 40 10.72 -7.87 17.78
CA ALA A 40 11.24 -7.16 16.61
C ALA A 40 11.12 -7.99 15.31
N SER A 41 11.33 -9.30 15.40
CA SER A 41 11.19 -10.21 14.25
C SER A 41 9.72 -10.36 13.83
N GLN A 42 8.81 -10.51 14.79
CA GLN A 42 7.37 -10.59 14.54
C GLN A 42 6.84 -9.31 13.90
N ALA A 43 7.19 -8.14 14.43
CA ALA A 43 6.81 -6.85 13.85
C ALA A 43 7.27 -6.70 12.39
N ARG A 44 8.49 -7.17 12.07
CA ARG A 44 9.02 -7.13 10.70
C ARG A 44 8.28 -8.10 9.75
N LEU A 45 7.88 -9.27 10.24
CA LEU A 45 7.06 -10.20 9.47
C LEU A 45 5.68 -9.62 9.18
N GLU A 46 5.01 -9.06 10.18
CA GLU A 46 3.71 -8.40 10.01
C GLU A 46 3.77 -7.25 9.00
N GLN A 47 4.80 -6.42 9.08
CA GLN A 47 5.04 -5.35 8.10
C GLN A 47 5.17 -5.92 6.69
N THR A 48 5.99 -6.96 6.50
CA THR A 48 6.21 -7.57 5.19
C THR A 48 4.93 -8.19 4.62
N LEU A 49 4.15 -8.88 5.45
CA LEU A 49 2.85 -9.45 5.09
C LEU A 49 1.84 -8.36 4.72
N ARG A 50 1.85 -7.25 5.45
CA ARG A 50 1.03 -6.09 5.13
C ARG A 50 1.40 -5.52 3.76
N LEU A 51 2.68 -5.30 3.50
CA LEU A 51 3.16 -4.81 2.21
C LEU A 51 2.77 -5.75 1.05
N SER A 52 3.00 -7.07 1.20
CA SER A 52 2.63 -8.04 0.16
C SER A 52 1.13 -8.06 -0.09
N THR A 53 0.31 -7.95 0.96
CA THR A 53 -1.16 -7.89 0.85
C THR A 53 -1.61 -6.65 0.10
N VAL A 54 -1.02 -5.49 0.41
CA VAL A 54 -1.38 -4.22 -0.24
C VAL A 54 -0.97 -4.22 -1.71
N VAL A 55 0.23 -4.74 -2.03
CA VAL A 55 0.69 -4.87 -3.42
C VAL A 55 -0.21 -5.84 -4.20
N ALA A 56 -0.60 -6.97 -3.59
CA ALA A 56 -1.53 -7.91 -4.21
C ALA A 56 -2.91 -7.28 -4.45
N GLN A 57 -3.41 -6.47 -3.50
CA GLN A 57 -4.66 -5.74 -3.66
C GLN A 57 -4.60 -4.71 -4.79
N TRP A 58 -3.47 -4.00 -4.92
CA TRP A 58 -3.20 -3.09 -6.04
C TRP A 58 -3.22 -3.83 -7.39
N ASP A 59 -2.48 -4.94 -7.49
CA ASP A 59 -2.46 -5.75 -8.71
C ASP A 59 -3.85 -6.29 -9.07
N GLN A 60 -4.64 -6.72 -8.08
CA GLN A 60 -6.00 -7.21 -8.29
C GLN A 60 -6.94 -6.11 -8.80
N ASP A 61 -6.80 -4.88 -8.30
CA ASP A 61 -7.58 -3.74 -8.79
C ASP A 61 -7.23 -3.42 -10.25
N LEU A 62 -5.93 -3.46 -10.60
CA LEU A 62 -5.48 -3.25 -11.98
C LEU A 62 -5.92 -4.39 -12.92
N ALA A 63 -5.84 -5.64 -12.47
CA ALA A 63 -6.20 -6.81 -13.26
C ALA A 63 -7.70 -6.89 -13.59
N SER A 64 -8.53 -6.19 -12.82
CA SER A 64 -9.98 -6.15 -13.01
C SER A 64 -10.47 -4.88 -13.70
N ILE A 65 -9.57 -4.04 -14.23
CA ILE A 65 -9.93 -2.83 -14.97
C ILE A 65 -10.90 -3.17 -16.11
N GLN A 66 -11.94 -2.37 -16.24
CA GLN A 66 -12.96 -2.54 -17.27
C GLN A 66 -13.27 -1.19 -17.91
N ASP A 67 -13.26 -1.16 -19.24
CA ASP A 67 -13.69 0.01 -19.98
C ASP A 67 -15.19 0.28 -19.84
N SER A 68 -15.53 1.55 -19.65
CA SER A 68 -16.91 2.04 -19.60
C SER A 68 -17.03 3.40 -20.28
N ASN A 69 -18.07 3.57 -21.10
CA ASN A 69 -18.39 4.86 -21.72
C ASN A 69 -19.08 5.84 -20.75
N ALA A 70 -19.39 5.39 -19.52
CA ALA A 70 -20.01 6.25 -18.52
C ALA A 70 -19.01 7.24 -17.90
N VAL A 71 -17.72 6.93 -17.91
CA VAL A 71 -16.65 7.80 -17.38
C VAL A 71 -15.64 8.15 -18.48
N PRO A 72 -14.84 9.22 -18.32
CA PRO A 72 -13.92 9.65 -19.37
C PRO A 72 -12.86 8.60 -19.74
N GLN A 73 -12.30 7.93 -18.73
CA GLN A 73 -11.21 6.96 -18.87
C GLN A 73 -11.37 5.83 -17.84
N SER A 74 -10.96 4.61 -18.21
CA SER A 74 -10.98 3.44 -17.31
C SER A 74 -9.90 3.48 -16.23
N ILE A 75 -8.81 4.23 -16.47
CA ILE A 75 -7.80 4.57 -15.47
C ILE A 75 -7.30 5.99 -15.71
N VAL A 76 -7.20 6.80 -14.66
CA VAL A 76 -6.70 8.16 -14.69
C VAL A 76 -5.77 8.39 -13.50
N CYS A 77 -4.81 9.29 -13.66
CA CYS A 77 -3.89 9.69 -12.61
C CYS A 77 -3.81 11.21 -12.56
N ASP A 78 -3.92 11.80 -11.36
CA ASP A 78 -3.82 13.25 -11.15
C ASP A 78 -2.54 13.65 -10.41
N GLY A 79 -1.58 12.74 -10.26
CA GLY A 79 -0.31 12.96 -9.55
C GLY A 79 -0.39 12.85 -8.02
N ALA A 80 -1.59 12.78 -7.43
CA ALA A 80 -1.79 12.43 -6.03
C ALA A 80 -2.60 11.14 -5.85
N SER A 81 -3.38 10.78 -6.87
CA SER A 81 -4.29 9.64 -6.89
C SER A 81 -4.29 8.96 -8.25
N VAL A 82 -4.40 7.63 -8.24
CA VAL A 82 -4.84 6.84 -9.40
C VAL A 82 -6.27 6.41 -9.16
N ARG A 83 -7.14 6.66 -10.14
CA ARG A 83 -8.54 6.21 -10.13
C ARG A 83 -8.75 5.25 -11.27
N LEU A 84 -9.48 4.19 -11.02
CA LEU A 84 -9.79 3.18 -12.01
C LEU A 84 -11.22 2.70 -11.87
N VAL A 85 -11.78 2.26 -12.99
CA VAL A 85 -13.02 1.51 -13.05
C VAL A 85 -12.66 0.03 -13.16
N ARG A 86 -13.16 -0.76 -12.22
CA ARG A 86 -12.98 -2.21 -12.22
C ARG A 86 -14.31 -2.96 -12.25
N ARG A 87 -14.26 -4.21 -12.71
CA ARG A 87 -15.37 -5.16 -12.65
C ARG A 87 -15.40 -5.88 -11.32
N THR A 88 -16.61 -6.07 -10.82
CA THR A 88 -16.92 -6.90 -9.64
C THR A 88 -18.08 -7.84 -9.97
N PRO A 89 -18.35 -8.88 -9.17
CA PRO A 89 -19.53 -9.73 -9.36
C PRO A 89 -20.85 -8.95 -9.34
N GLU A 90 -20.91 -7.83 -8.61
CA GLU A 90 -22.10 -7.01 -8.39
C GLU A 90 -22.27 -5.87 -9.41
N GLY A 91 -21.28 -5.66 -10.30
CA GLY A 91 -21.30 -4.59 -11.30
C GLY A 91 -19.94 -3.91 -11.47
N LEU A 92 -19.96 -2.67 -11.94
CA LEU A 92 -18.76 -1.83 -12.05
C LEU A 92 -18.51 -1.11 -10.73
N GLN A 93 -17.25 -0.89 -10.39
CA GLN A 93 -16.85 -0.22 -9.17
C GLN A 93 -15.71 0.75 -9.45
N ILE A 94 -15.74 1.92 -8.83
CA ILE A 94 -14.62 2.86 -8.88
C ILE A 94 -13.74 2.63 -7.65
N VAL A 95 -12.44 2.50 -7.91
CA VAL A 95 -11.41 2.43 -6.89
C VAL A 95 -10.44 3.58 -7.09
N ALA A 96 -10.05 4.22 -5.99
CA ALA A 96 -9.05 5.27 -5.97
C ALA A 96 -7.94 4.91 -5.00
N TRP A 97 -6.70 4.99 -5.46
CA TRP A 97 -5.50 4.85 -4.64
C TRP A 97 -4.83 6.22 -4.54
N SER A 98 -4.80 6.79 -3.34
CA SER A 98 -4.30 8.15 -3.10
C SER A 98 -3.15 8.15 -2.12
N PHE A 99 -2.10 8.91 -2.41
CA PHE A 99 -1.10 9.26 -1.42
C PHE A 99 -1.58 10.45 -0.58
N ARG A 100 -1.56 10.29 0.74
CA ARG A 100 -1.99 11.28 1.73
C ARG A 100 -0.81 11.60 2.64
N PRO A 101 -0.09 12.71 2.40
CA PRO A 101 0.93 13.18 3.31
C PRO A 101 0.33 13.41 4.70
N ASP A 102 1.10 13.05 5.73
CA ASP A 102 0.81 13.35 7.14
C ASP A 102 2.13 13.70 7.84
N ASP A 103 2.06 14.24 9.05
CA ASP A 103 3.24 14.66 9.83
C ASP A 103 4.19 13.49 10.14
N SER A 104 3.70 12.25 10.06
CA SER A 104 4.45 11.02 10.32
C SER A 104 5.03 10.36 9.06
N GLY A 105 5.02 11.07 7.92
CA GLY A 105 5.53 10.56 6.67
C GLY A 105 4.49 9.74 5.90
N GLY A 106 3.30 10.29 5.69
CA GLY A 106 2.39 9.92 4.61
C GLY A 106 1.81 8.49 4.63
N SER A 107 0.70 8.34 3.91
CA SER A 107 -0.02 7.08 3.82
C SER A 107 -0.61 6.84 2.45
N TRP A 108 -0.68 5.57 2.07
CA TRP A 108 -1.38 5.15 0.87
C TRP A 108 -2.77 4.67 1.24
N VAL A 109 -3.78 5.37 0.73
CA VAL A 109 -5.18 5.13 1.05
C VAL A 109 -5.87 4.58 -0.17
N ARG A 110 -6.56 3.46 0.01
CA ARG A 110 -7.44 2.87 -1.00
C ARG A 110 -8.87 3.22 -0.66
N TRP A 111 -9.58 3.89 -1.55
CA TRP A 111 -11.02 4.06 -1.49
C TRP A 111 -11.69 3.16 -2.53
N ALA A 112 -12.75 2.46 -2.14
CA ALA A 112 -13.63 1.75 -3.06
C ALA A 112 -15.07 2.22 -2.88
N GLY A 113 -15.65 2.75 -3.96
CA GLY A 113 -17.07 3.10 -4.00
C GLY A 113 -17.97 1.85 -3.96
N PRO A 114 -19.29 2.03 -3.81
CA PRO A 114 -20.23 0.93 -3.98
C PRO A 114 -20.14 0.36 -5.40
N PRO A 115 -20.33 -0.96 -5.60
CA PRO A 115 -20.54 -1.49 -6.93
C PRO A 115 -21.89 -1.02 -7.47
N VAL A 116 -21.93 -0.74 -8.78
CA VAL A 116 -23.07 -0.12 -9.45
C VAL A 116 -23.34 -0.82 -10.79
N THR A 117 -24.61 -0.84 -11.19
CA THR A 117 -25.04 -1.48 -12.44
C THR A 117 -25.53 -0.47 -13.48
N THR A 118 -25.75 0.79 -13.10
CA THR A 118 -26.22 1.84 -14.01
C THR A 118 -25.11 2.84 -14.37
N THR A 119 -25.25 3.49 -15.53
CA THR A 119 -24.31 4.52 -15.98
C THR A 119 -24.34 5.78 -15.10
N GLY A 120 -25.53 6.19 -14.64
CA GLY A 120 -25.71 7.35 -13.75
C GLY A 120 -25.03 7.16 -12.40
N GLU A 121 -25.25 6.02 -11.74
CA GLU A 121 -24.59 5.73 -10.45
C GLU A 121 -23.06 5.64 -10.60
N LEU A 122 -22.57 5.14 -11.73
CA LEU A 122 -21.13 5.10 -12.00
C LEU A 122 -20.55 6.51 -12.19
N GLN A 123 -21.28 7.41 -12.85
CA GLN A 123 -20.91 8.83 -12.98
C GLN A 123 -20.91 9.53 -11.62
N ASP A 124 -21.92 9.28 -10.77
CA ASP A 124 -21.98 9.85 -9.43
C ASP A 124 -20.82 9.35 -8.56
N SER A 125 -20.53 8.04 -8.61
CA SER A 125 -19.38 7.45 -7.92
C SER A 125 -18.06 8.03 -8.45
N TRP A 126 -17.98 8.38 -9.74
CA TRP A 126 -16.81 9.02 -10.33
C TRP A 126 -16.62 10.43 -9.78
N LEU A 127 -17.67 11.25 -9.80
CA LEU A 127 -17.61 12.61 -9.25
C LEU A 127 -17.22 12.61 -7.77
N ARG A 128 -17.74 11.66 -6.98
CA ARG A 128 -17.35 11.48 -5.57
C ARG A 128 -15.87 11.17 -5.41
N SER A 129 -15.32 10.31 -6.27
CA SER A 129 -13.91 9.94 -6.23
C SER A 129 -12.96 11.13 -6.44
N LEU A 130 -13.42 12.22 -7.06
CA LEU A 130 -12.63 13.43 -7.28
C LEU A 130 -12.44 14.25 -6.00
N GLN A 131 -13.30 14.10 -5.00
CA GLN A 131 -13.35 14.95 -3.81
C GLN A 131 -12.94 14.20 -2.52
N LEU A 132 -12.29 13.03 -2.66
CA LEU A 132 -11.90 12.20 -1.52
C LEU A 132 -10.93 12.92 -0.58
N GLN A 133 -11.18 12.77 0.71
CA GLN A 133 -10.37 13.24 1.82
C GLN A 133 -9.69 12.07 2.56
N GLY A 134 -10.10 10.82 2.28
CA GLY A 134 -9.53 9.60 2.86
C GLY A 134 -10.27 9.09 4.10
N THR A 135 -11.41 9.69 4.44
CA THR A 135 -12.26 9.34 5.58
C THR A 135 -13.65 8.86 5.16
N GLU A 136 -13.93 8.88 3.85
CA GLU A 136 -15.19 8.43 3.28
C GLU A 136 -15.41 6.94 3.53
N PRO A 137 -16.68 6.49 3.63
CA PRO A 137 -16.99 5.07 3.61
C PRO A 137 -16.34 4.36 2.43
N GLY A 138 -15.71 3.22 2.70
CA GLY A 138 -14.91 2.47 1.71
C GLY A 138 -13.43 2.86 1.64
N SER A 139 -12.98 3.86 2.41
CA SER A 139 -11.57 4.21 2.56
C SER A 139 -10.84 3.25 3.51
N LEU A 140 -9.62 2.85 3.14
CA LEU A 140 -8.74 1.99 3.91
C LEU A 140 -7.31 2.55 3.89
N LYS A 141 -6.74 2.84 5.07
CA LYS A 141 -5.33 3.23 5.22
C LYS A 141 -4.45 1.98 5.12
N THR A 142 -3.81 1.79 3.96
CA THR A 142 -3.13 0.54 3.59
C THR A 142 -1.67 0.50 4.05
N LEU A 143 -0.87 1.49 3.69
CA LEU A 143 0.53 1.65 4.09
C LEU A 143 0.74 3.01 4.73
N THR A 144 1.74 3.10 5.60
CA THR A 144 2.10 4.28 6.39
C THR A 144 3.62 4.45 6.39
N GLY A 145 4.11 5.65 6.69
CA GLY A 145 5.55 5.92 6.71
C GLY A 145 6.15 5.99 5.30
N MET A 146 5.32 6.34 4.32
CA MET A 146 5.74 6.65 2.96
C MET A 146 6.12 8.13 2.76
N THR A 147 7.34 8.38 2.31
CA THR A 147 7.83 9.72 1.96
C THR A 147 7.46 10.14 0.55
N GLY A 148 7.14 9.20 -0.33
CA GLY A 148 6.91 9.47 -1.74
C GLY A 148 6.04 8.43 -2.42
N TRP A 149 5.38 8.89 -3.48
CA TRP A 149 4.55 8.09 -4.37
C TRP A 149 4.67 8.65 -5.78
N GLN A 150 4.95 7.79 -6.74
CA GLN A 150 5.01 8.15 -8.16
C GLN A 150 4.36 7.06 -9.00
N VAL A 151 3.66 7.47 -10.06
CA VAL A 151 3.03 6.56 -11.00
C VAL A 151 3.46 6.89 -12.42
N TYR A 152 3.76 5.84 -13.17
CA TYR A 152 4.13 5.90 -14.56
C TYR A 152 3.23 4.98 -15.37
N PHE A 153 2.89 5.42 -16.57
CA PHE A 153 2.15 4.65 -17.53
C PHE A 153 3.06 4.23 -18.68
N TYR A 154 2.95 2.97 -19.08
CA TYR A 154 3.63 2.45 -20.26
C TYR A 154 2.76 2.72 -21.49
N GLN A 155 3.21 3.67 -22.32
CA GLN A 155 2.52 4.11 -23.53
C GLN A 155 3.55 4.33 -24.63
N THR A 156 3.19 4.07 -25.89
CA THR A 156 4.08 4.35 -27.04
C THR A 156 5.49 3.76 -26.87
N ASN A 157 5.58 2.54 -26.33
CA ASN A 157 6.83 1.81 -26.09
C ASN A 157 7.78 2.45 -25.05
N SER A 158 7.32 3.38 -24.22
CA SER A 158 8.12 4.00 -23.15
C SER A 158 7.32 4.21 -21.85
N TRP A 159 8.04 4.37 -20.75
CA TRP A 159 7.46 4.80 -19.47
C TRP A 159 7.41 6.33 -19.44
N ALA A 160 6.22 6.89 -19.20
CA ALA A 160 6.03 8.31 -18.96
C ALA A 160 5.36 8.52 -17.60
N ASN A 161 5.66 9.62 -16.93
CA ASN A 161 4.92 9.99 -15.71
C ASN A 161 3.43 10.08 -16.06
N CYS A 162 2.57 9.63 -15.14
CA CYS A 162 1.13 9.53 -15.39
C CYS A 162 0.46 10.87 -15.75
N GLN A 163 1.04 12.01 -15.35
CA GLN A 163 0.57 13.35 -15.71
C GLN A 163 1.14 13.87 -17.04
N SER A 164 2.17 13.22 -17.60
CA SER A 164 2.86 13.66 -18.82
C SER A 164 2.20 13.16 -20.11
N THR A 165 0.97 12.64 -20.03
CA THR A 165 0.31 11.96 -21.14
C THR A 165 -0.35 12.96 -22.09
N GLY A 166 0.45 13.61 -22.94
CA GLY A 166 -0.02 14.48 -24.03
C GLY A 166 -0.69 13.77 -25.21
N ASN A 167 -0.88 12.44 -25.15
CA ASN A 167 -1.37 11.64 -26.27
C ASN A 167 -2.91 11.60 -26.29
N GLN A 168 -3.53 12.67 -26.77
CA GLN A 168 -4.93 12.67 -27.19
C GLN A 168 -5.12 11.70 -28.37
N ALA A 169 -5.85 10.59 -28.21
CA ALA A 169 -6.17 9.73 -29.36
C ALA A 169 -7.38 10.26 -30.12
N ALA A 170 -7.26 10.29 -31.45
CA ALA A 170 -8.34 10.68 -32.33
C ALA A 170 -9.62 9.86 -32.03
N PRO A 171 -10.82 10.48 -32.07
CA PRO A 171 -12.07 9.76 -31.85
C PRO A 171 -12.19 8.57 -32.80
N ILE A 172 -12.35 7.36 -32.28
CA ILE A 172 -12.69 6.19 -33.09
C ILE A 172 -14.18 6.29 -33.39
N VAL A 173 -14.54 6.75 -34.60
CA VAL A 173 -15.92 6.68 -35.10
C VAL A 173 -16.01 5.59 -36.17
N PRO A 174 -16.69 4.46 -35.91
CA PRO A 174 -17.04 3.52 -36.98
C PRO A 174 -18.09 4.19 -37.89
N GLY A 175 -17.65 4.68 -39.06
CA GLY A 175 -18.56 5.02 -40.17
C GLY A 175 -19.24 6.40 -40.14
N GLY A 176 -18.71 7.42 -39.47
CA GLY A 176 -19.28 8.77 -39.51
C GLY A 176 -18.27 9.87 -39.29
N ALA A 177 -18.40 10.98 -40.02
CA ALA A 177 -17.58 12.18 -39.83
C ALA A 177 -17.77 12.72 -38.41
N GLY A 178 -16.71 12.65 -37.59
CA GLY A 178 -16.72 13.15 -36.22
C GLY A 178 -17.02 14.65 -36.18
N GLY A 179 -18.07 15.03 -35.46
CA GLY A 179 -18.38 16.43 -35.21
C GLY A 179 -17.36 17.10 -34.27
N PRO A 180 -17.31 18.44 -34.20
CA PRO A 180 -16.29 19.21 -33.48
C PRO A 180 -16.16 18.93 -31.97
N ASN A 181 -17.12 18.22 -31.36
CA ASN A 181 -17.22 18.00 -29.91
C ASN A 181 -17.13 16.51 -29.51
N THR A 182 -16.53 15.65 -30.33
CA THR A 182 -16.35 14.25 -29.94
C THR A 182 -15.22 14.17 -28.88
N PRO A 183 -15.49 13.76 -27.63
CA PRO A 183 -14.47 13.72 -26.59
C PRO A 183 -13.35 12.76 -27.00
N ILE A 184 -12.13 13.28 -27.06
CA ILE A 184 -10.92 12.51 -27.34
C ILE A 184 -10.68 11.57 -26.16
N ARG A 185 -10.89 10.27 -26.39
CA ARG A 185 -10.67 9.22 -25.38
C ARG A 185 -9.22 8.76 -25.48
N GLN A 186 -8.42 9.07 -24.47
CA GLN A 186 -7.04 8.57 -24.40
C GLN A 186 -7.06 7.03 -24.24
N PRO A 187 -6.25 6.28 -25.01
CA PRO A 187 -6.19 4.84 -24.88
C PRO A 187 -5.69 4.46 -23.50
N ALA A 188 -6.24 3.38 -22.94
CA ALA A 188 -5.73 2.83 -21.69
C ALA A 188 -4.24 2.49 -21.83
N PRO A 189 -3.42 2.74 -20.80
CA PRO A 189 -2.01 2.40 -20.83
C PRO A 189 -1.83 0.88 -20.89
N LYS A 190 -0.72 0.40 -21.45
CA LYS A 190 -0.43 -1.05 -21.53
C LYS A 190 0.16 -1.59 -20.23
N GLY A 191 0.61 -0.71 -19.35
CA GLY A 191 1.17 -1.06 -18.06
C GLY A 191 1.21 0.12 -17.12
N VAL A 192 1.23 -0.18 -15.84
CA VAL A 192 1.32 0.79 -14.75
C VAL A 192 2.53 0.42 -13.90
N ARG A 193 3.36 1.41 -13.60
CA ARG A 193 4.43 1.30 -12.62
C ARG A 193 4.08 2.21 -11.47
N VAL A 194 4.09 1.66 -10.26
CA VAL A 194 4.01 2.43 -9.02
C VAL A 194 5.35 2.35 -8.29
N VAL A 195 5.83 3.50 -7.83
CA VAL A 195 7.03 3.63 -7.00
C VAL A 195 6.60 4.18 -5.65
N LEU A 196 6.85 3.42 -4.58
CA LEU A 196 6.55 3.78 -3.20
C LEU A 196 7.86 4.01 -2.45
N SER A 197 8.07 5.21 -1.92
CA SER A 197 9.27 5.55 -1.14
C SER A 197 8.93 5.55 0.35
N PHE A 198 9.77 4.92 1.17
CA PHE A 198 9.55 4.78 2.62
C PHE A 198 10.56 5.58 3.45
N ALA A 199 10.09 6.15 4.56
CA ALA A 199 10.94 6.88 5.50
C ALA A 199 11.89 5.92 6.25
N PRO A 200 13.12 6.35 6.59
CA PRO A 200 13.97 5.59 7.49
C PRO A 200 13.23 5.32 8.82
N GLY A 201 13.18 4.05 9.23
CA GLY A 201 12.49 3.65 10.46
C GLY A 201 10.99 3.37 10.33
N ALA A 202 10.39 3.50 9.14
CA ALA A 202 8.99 3.11 8.86
C ALA A 202 8.77 1.59 8.76
N GLY A 203 9.82 0.78 9.00
CA GLY A 203 9.82 -0.67 8.79
C GLY A 203 10.39 -1.11 7.44
N PHE A 204 10.35 -0.21 6.45
CA PHE A 204 10.95 -0.37 5.12
C PHE A 204 11.91 0.77 4.83
N ASN A 205 12.97 0.51 4.05
CA ASN A 205 13.94 1.53 3.66
C ASN A 205 14.06 1.56 2.12
N GLY A 206 14.05 2.76 1.56
CA GLY A 206 14.21 2.99 0.12
C GLY A 206 12.90 2.88 -0.66
N ASP A 207 13.03 2.49 -1.92
CA ASP A 207 11.93 2.49 -2.88
C ASP A 207 11.47 1.07 -3.22
N LEU A 208 10.16 0.86 -3.23
CA LEU A 208 9.52 -0.30 -3.85
C LEU A 208 8.98 0.10 -5.22
N THR A 209 9.48 -0.55 -6.27
CA THR A 209 8.93 -0.41 -7.63
C THR A 209 8.10 -1.65 -7.97
N ARG A 210 6.83 -1.44 -8.36
CA ARG A 210 5.94 -2.50 -8.85
C ARG A 210 5.44 -2.16 -10.24
N ASP A 211 5.74 -3.04 -11.19
CA ASP A 211 5.27 -2.98 -12.57
C ASP A 211 4.16 -4.00 -12.78
N THR A 212 3.07 -3.55 -13.40
CA THR A 212 1.89 -4.37 -13.67
C THR A 212 1.47 -4.14 -15.12
N LEU A 213 1.31 -5.22 -15.89
CA LEU A 213 0.75 -5.16 -17.23
C LEU A 213 -0.77 -5.04 -17.13
N LEU A 214 -1.36 -4.16 -17.92
CA LEU A 214 -2.80 -4.11 -18.09
C LEU A 214 -3.16 -5.05 -19.24
N GLY A 215 -4.18 -5.89 -19.02
CA GLY A 215 -4.71 -6.77 -20.06
C GLY A 215 -5.19 -5.99 -21.28
N PRO A 216 -5.18 -6.60 -22.47
CA PRO A 216 -5.72 -5.99 -23.68
C PRO A 216 -7.24 -5.77 -23.62
#